data_AF-A0A1Z8QHM3-F1
#
_entry.id   AF-A0A1Z8QHM3-F1
#
_cell.length_a   1.000
_cell.length_b   1.000
_cell.length_c   1.000
_cell.angle_alpha   90.00
_cell.angle_beta   90.00
_cell.angle_gamma   90.00
#
_symmetry.space_group_name_H-M   'P 1'
#
loop_
_entity.id
_entity.type
_entity.pdbx_description
1 polymer ?
#
loop_
_entity_poly.entity_id
_entity_poly.type
_entity_poly.pdbx_seq_one_letter_code
_entity_poly.pdbx_strand_id
1 'polypeptide(L)'
;MALEKNENFFELTDESDRASAIEAQFNEDALEIARRKTAPETDPDFDGIHCIECAEGIPAARLKLGKIRCIECQTVIEKQGKFFA
;
A
#
# COMPACT_ATOMS: atom_id res chain seq x y z
N MET A 1 -16.18 -5.74 8.64
CA MET A 1 -16.21 -6.96 7.80
C MET A 1 -14.91 -7.70 8.08
N ALA A 2 -14.72 -8.40 9.20
CA ALA A 2 -15.50 -9.53 9.71
C ALA A 2 -15.58 -10.67 8.67
N LEU A 3 -14.54 -11.52 8.73
CA LEU A 3 -14.37 -12.90 8.27
C LEU A 3 -15.56 -13.55 7.53
N GLU A 4 -15.55 -13.50 6.19
CA GLU A 4 -16.20 -14.51 5.35
C GLU A 4 -15.31 -14.80 4.14
N LYS A 5 -14.18 -15.48 4.36
CA LYS A 5 -13.36 -16.06 3.28
C LYS A 5 -12.88 -17.46 3.68
N ASN A 6 -13.81 -18.41 3.58
CA ASN A 6 -13.64 -19.82 3.22
C ASN A 6 -14.71 -20.67 3.91
N GLU A 7 -15.89 -20.72 3.31
CA GLU A 7 -16.93 -21.68 3.68
C GLU A 7 -16.63 -23.12 3.21
N ASN A 8 -15.47 -23.38 2.60
CA ASN A 8 -15.04 -24.73 2.18
C ASN A 8 -13.81 -25.25 2.94
N PHE A 9 -13.84 -25.19 4.27
CA PHE A 9 -12.87 -25.91 5.11
C PHE A 9 -12.84 -27.43 4.84
N PHE A 10 -13.90 -27.98 4.21
CA PHE A 10 -14.03 -29.39 3.86
C PHE A 10 -13.32 -29.81 2.55
N GLU A 11 -12.88 -28.87 1.70
CA GLU A 11 -12.23 -29.17 0.40
C GLU A 11 -10.69 -29.06 0.42
N LEU A 12 -10.08 -28.59 1.51
CA LEU A 12 -8.62 -28.61 1.71
C LEU A 12 -8.23 -29.95 2.33
N THR A 13 -8.19 -30.96 1.47
CA THR A 13 -8.20 -32.39 1.79
C THR A 13 -6.92 -32.91 2.44
N ASP A 14 -5.77 -32.28 2.20
CA ASP A 14 -4.51 -32.62 2.88
C ASP A 14 -3.75 -31.39 3.44
N GLU A 15 -2.63 -31.66 4.11
CA GLU A 15 -1.78 -30.64 4.72
C GLU A 15 -1.12 -29.73 3.67
N SER A 16 -0.90 -30.25 2.46
CA SER A 16 -0.31 -29.54 1.31
C SER A 16 -1.27 -28.53 0.70
N ASP A 17 -2.54 -28.90 0.58
CA ASP A 17 -3.63 -28.04 0.12
C ASP A 17 -3.78 -26.84 1.08
N ARG A 18 -3.72 -27.10 2.39
CA ARG A 18 -3.76 -26.05 3.42
C ARG A 18 -2.56 -25.12 3.36
N ALA A 19 -1.35 -25.67 3.22
CA ALA A 19 -0.14 -24.87 3.07
C ALA A 19 -0.24 -23.95 1.85
N SER A 20 -0.69 -24.50 0.72
CA SER A 20 -0.87 -23.75 -0.53
C SER A 20 -1.90 -22.62 -0.39
N ALA A 21 -3.01 -22.87 0.31
CA ALA A 21 -4.03 -21.85 0.56
C ALA A 21 -3.52 -20.71 1.45
N ILE A 22 -2.68 -21.03 2.44
CA ILE A 22 -2.04 -20.03 3.31
C ILE A 22 -1.06 -19.18 2.50
N GLU A 23 -0.23 -19.79 1.64
CA GLU A 23 0.68 -19.06 0.77
C GLU A 23 -0.06 -18.14 -0.21
N ALA A 24 -1.16 -18.63 -0.80
CA ALA A 24 -2.01 -17.81 -1.67
C ALA A 24 -2.54 -16.57 -0.95
N GLN A 25 -3.04 -16.73 0.29
CA GLN A 25 -3.51 -15.60 1.10
C GLN A 25 -2.41 -14.58 1.38
N PHE A 26 -1.22 -15.03 1.80
CA PHE A 26 -0.10 -14.12 2.04
C PHE A 26 0.31 -13.35 0.78
N ASN A 27 0.30 -14.02 -0.37
CA ASN A 27 0.61 -13.38 -1.65
C ASN A 27 -0.45 -12.35 -2.05
N GLU A 28 -1.73 -12.68 -1.89
CA GLU A 28 -2.84 -11.76 -2.16
C GLU A 28 -2.77 -10.51 -1.25
N ASP A 29 -2.53 -10.70 0.04
CA ASP A 29 -2.40 -9.60 1.01
C ASP A 29 -1.20 -8.71 0.68
N ALA A 30 -0.05 -9.31 0.35
CA ALA A 30 1.15 -8.57 -0.05
C ALA A 30 0.91 -7.75 -1.33
N LEU A 31 0.20 -8.32 -2.31
CA LEU A 31 -0.19 -7.64 -3.55
C LEU A 31 -1.15 -6.47 -3.27
N GLU A 32 -2.13 -6.67 -2.39
CA GLU A 32 -3.08 -5.62 -2.00
C GLU A 32 -2.36 -4.45 -1.34
N ILE A 33 -1.45 -4.72 -0.40
CA ILE A 33 -0.63 -3.70 0.27
C ILE A 33 0.22 -2.94 -0.75
N ALA A 34 0.87 -3.65 -1.69
CA ALA A 34 1.68 -3.03 -2.73
C ALA A 34 0.85 -2.11 -3.63
N ARG A 35 -0.34 -2.55 -4.06
CA ARG A 35 -1.28 -1.74 -4.85
C ARG A 35 -1.71 -0.48 -4.10
N ARG A 36 -2.06 -0.60 -2.82
CA ARG A 36 -2.45 0.54 -1.97
C ARG A 36 -1.32 1.58 -1.86
N LYS A 37 -0.07 1.17 -1.69
CA LYS A 37 1.08 2.10 -1.63
C LYS A 37 1.27 2.90 -2.92
N THR A 38 0.92 2.32 -4.07
CA THR A 38 1.02 2.99 -5.38
C THR A 38 -0.19 3.88 -5.72
N ALA A 39 -1.28 3.78 -4.97
CA ALA A 39 -2.50 4.52 -5.24
C ALA A 39 -2.28 6.05 -5.16
N PRO A 40 -3.05 6.85 -5.92
CA PRO A 40 -3.05 8.29 -5.77
C PRO A 40 -3.49 8.67 -4.35
N GLU A 41 -2.85 9.69 -3.80
CA GLU A 41 -3.15 10.23 -2.48
C GLU A 41 -3.97 11.50 -2.65
N THR A 42 -4.97 11.70 -1.80
CA THR A 42 -5.81 12.89 -1.79
C THR A 42 -5.87 13.43 -0.38
N ASP A 43 -5.67 14.72 -0.23
CA ASP A 43 -5.75 15.41 1.05
C ASP A 43 -6.53 16.72 0.86
N PRO A 44 -7.47 17.08 1.76
CA PRO A 44 -8.28 18.30 1.63
C PRO A 44 -7.44 19.58 1.70
N ASP A 45 -6.27 19.56 2.34
CA ASP A 45 -5.40 20.72 2.50
C ASP A 45 -4.35 20.85 1.38
N PHE A 46 -4.38 19.95 0.39
CA PHE A 46 -3.46 19.98 -0.73
C PHE A 46 -3.87 21.02 -1.78
N ASP A 47 -3.01 22.00 -2.00
CA ASP A 47 -3.22 23.11 -2.95
C ASP A 47 -3.00 22.74 -4.42
N GLY A 48 -2.65 21.47 -4.70
CA GLY A 48 -2.44 20.94 -6.04
C GLY A 48 -1.00 21.05 -6.55
N ILE A 49 -0.10 21.74 -5.85
CA ILE A 49 1.23 22.08 -6.37
C ILE A 49 2.34 21.89 -5.32
N HIS A 50 2.09 22.19 -4.05
CA HIS A 50 3.10 22.20 -2.99
C HIS A 50 2.99 20.98 -2.07
N CYS A 51 4.13 20.48 -1.64
CA CYS A 51 4.21 19.36 -0.70
C CYS A 51 3.52 19.69 0.63
N ILE A 52 2.62 18.82 1.09
CA ILE A 52 1.90 19.02 2.37
C ILE A 52 2.81 19.07 3.61
N GLU A 53 4.03 18.51 3.52
CA GLU A 53 4.97 18.44 4.65
C GLU A 53 5.93 19.63 4.73
N CYS A 54 6.46 20.07 3.57
CA CYS A 54 7.53 21.06 3.52
C CYS A 54 7.19 22.29 2.67
N ALA A 55 5.99 22.34 2.07
CA ALA A 55 5.54 23.39 1.16
C ALA A 55 6.42 23.62 -0.09
N GLU A 56 7.38 22.74 -0.37
CA GLU A 56 8.21 22.80 -1.58
C GLU A 56 7.42 22.39 -2.82
N GLY A 57 7.74 22.95 -3.98
CA GLY A 57 7.08 22.62 -5.25
C GLY A 57 7.25 21.14 -5.63
N ILE A 58 6.15 20.46 -5.91
CA ILE A 58 6.18 19.06 -6.36
C ILE A 58 6.47 19.01 -7.87
N PRO A 59 7.43 18.18 -8.33
CA PRO A 59 7.69 18.00 -9.75
C PRO A 59 6.43 17.56 -10.50
N ALA A 60 6.17 18.15 -11.68
CA ALA A 60 4.98 17.88 -12.48
C ALA A 60 4.76 16.39 -12.79
N ALA A 61 5.84 15.60 -12.93
CA ALA A 61 5.75 14.15 -13.11
C ALA A 61 5.08 13.44 -11.92
N ARG A 62 5.29 13.91 -10.69
CA ARG A 62 4.66 13.34 -9.48
C ARG A 62 3.22 13.80 -9.29
N LEU A 63 2.93 15.06 -9.62
CA LEU A 63 1.55 15.57 -9.64
C LEU A 63 0.67 14.76 -10.59
N LYS A 64 1.20 14.39 -11.78
CA LYS A 64 0.51 13.51 -12.74
C LYS A 64 0.23 12.10 -12.19
N LEU A 65 1.02 11.63 -11.24
CA LEU A 65 0.79 10.35 -10.55
C LEU A 65 -0.18 10.48 -9.36
N GLY A 66 -0.72 11.68 -9.11
CA GLY A 66 -1.60 11.94 -7.96
C GLY A 66 -0.88 11.86 -6.62
N LYS A 67 0.41 12.22 -6.58
CA LYS A 67 1.21 12.24 -5.35
C LYS A 67 1.28 13.65 -4.76
N ILE A 68 0.97 13.75 -3.46
CA ILE A 68 0.85 15.00 -2.70
C ILE A 68 2.10 15.38 -1.90
N ARG A 69 3.14 14.53 -1.93
CA ARG A 69 4.43 14.79 -1.28
C ARG A 69 5.56 14.90 -2.31
N CYS A 70 6.56 15.72 -2.00
CA CYS A 70 7.82 15.77 -2.76
C CYS A 70 8.63 14.47 -2.59
N ILE A 71 9.66 14.29 -3.41
CA ILE A 71 10.50 13.08 -3.39
C ILE A 71 11.24 12.95 -2.06
N GLU A 72 11.73 14.06 -1.52
CA GLU A 72 12.57 14.08 -0.32
C GLU A 72 11.78 13.66 0.92
N CYS A 73 10.64 14.30 1.18
CA CYS A 73 9.74 13.94 2.29
C CYS A 73 9.27 12.49 2.17
N GLN A 74 8.89 12.05 0.96
CA GLN A 74 8.50 10.67 0.72
C GLN A 74 9.66 9.70 1.04
N THR A 75 10.88 10.02 0.64
CA THR A 75 12.07 9.19 0.88
C THR A 75 12.38 9.08 2.38
N VAL A 76 12.20 10.15 3.15
CA VAL A 76 12.40 10.13 4.60
C VAL A 76 11.40 9.20 5.27
N ILE A 77 10.11 9.30 4.94
CA ILE A 77 9.05 8.44 5.48
C ILE A 77 9.33 6.98 5.14
N GLU A 78 9.70 6.68 3.90
CA GLU A 78 10.01 5.32 3.46
C GLU A 78 11.24 4.74 4.17
N LYS A 79 12.27 5.56 4.43
CA LYS A 79 13.45 5.13 5.18
C LYS A 79 13.12 4.89 6.64
N GLN A 80 12.36 5.78 7.29
CA GLN A 80 11.94 5.59 8.67
C GLN A 80 11.09 4.32 8.81
N GLY A 81 10.14 4.11 7.91
CA GLY A 81 9.31 2.89 7.89
C GLY A 81 10.11 1.59 7.71
N LYS A 82 11.31 1.62 7.12
CA LYS A 82 12.18 0.43 7.02
C LYS A 82 12.88 0.05 8.31
N PHE A 83 13.12 1.01 9.20
CA PHE A 83 13.85 0.76 10.46
C PHE A 83 12.93 0.43 11.63
N PHE A 84 11.66 0.81 11.56
CA PHE A 84 10.67 0.62 12.64
C PHE A 84 9.55 -0.36 12.29
N ALA A 85 9.71 -1.17 11.23
CA ALA A 85 8.77 -2.22 10.83
C ALA A 85 9.08 -3.58 11.47
#